data_AF-A0A9P6FWY8-F1
#
_entry.id   AF-A0A9P6FWY8-F1
#
_cell.length_a   1.000
_cell.length_b   1.000
_cell.length_c   1.000
_cell.angle_alpha   90.00
_cell.angle_beta   90.00
_cell.angle_gamma   90.00
#
_symmetry.space_group_name_H-M   'P 1'
#
loop_
_entity.id
_entity.type
_entity.pdbx_description
1 polymer ?
#
loop_
_entity_poly.entity_id
_entity_poly.type
_entity_poly.pdbx_seq_one_letter_code
_entity_poly.pdbx_strand_id
1 'polypeptide(L)'
;MSVFIACLAVDLVDDGASLFIKPAMRETNKSIYSTNMTVGSYFDAISTDDQPIVMVTMIQGDDVHDIIMSSLNNSNIIPGSIKGKVYRARTLAYEPLCTTVNIDSIFNIPQRSEEVVTKDPCTRLELNIYGGFKNREGAIESRSENGKLVVVPITFPANSTLDELSLIGYLKFNGSSCSASQIGRNKLTNGMEGLTSRPETTANKCVLSSGHIMAISVSVTRMIYEASYFRRLALSQLGATDSLFDNLKVLIDNGTFKNATFVAEARVNGTSVDVLACHSIPDNTSYLPLHCIYINANTILTKPQALYPSSMAFTKEVEASKHSSRSNLIRITQFPSWTIEGPSYNITDLRDVSSRAGDTVAKLGQNFLVDQYNYIEYDVADPQQGFEVPTWLVVAMVMAMVACATFWGLTLYFLDERFTSSLYKLVALEIGSHGDCATPLLKRSKVNPVEIDGVPIVAIGERHELRDKSLLSPLQSLESANSTSTNLEPLLRHT
;
A
#
# COMPACT_ATOMS: atom_id res chain seq x y z
N MET A 1 -33.33 -18.90 -37.01
CA MET A 1 -33.67 -17.91 -35.95
C MET A 1 -32.80 -18.10 -34.70
N SER A 2 -32.56 -19.33 -34.26
CA SER A 2 -31.66 -19.68 -33.15
C SER A 2 -30.20 -19.22 -33.32
N VAL A 3 -29.64 -19.26 -34.54
CA VAL A 3 -28.25 -18.81 -34.82
C VAL A 3 -28.08 -17.29 -34.63
N PHE A 4 -29.07 -16.49 -35.06
CA PHE A 4 -29.03 -15.04 -34.90
C PHE A 4 -29.09 -14.60 -33.44
N ILE A 5 -29.90 -15.29 -32.62
CA ILE A 5 -29.99 -15.01 -31.17
C ILE A 5 -28.67 -15.40 -30.48
N ALA A 6 -28.03 -16.50 -30.89
CA ALA A 6 -26.74 -16.90 -30.36
C ALA A 6 -25.63 -15.89 -30.72
N CYS A 7 -25.55 -15.41 -31.96
CA CYS A 7 -24.59 -14.37 -32.35
C CYS A 7 -24.82 -13.05 -31.62
N LEU A 8 -26.08 -12.63 -31.46
CA LEU A 8 -26.42 -11.38 -30.77
C LEU A 8 -26.12 -11.46 -29.27
N ALA A 9 -26.28 -12.64 -28.66
CA ALA A 9 -25.89 -12.90 -27.28
C ALA A 9 -24.37 -12.90 -27.10
N VAL A 10 -23.61 -13.38 -28.07
CA VAL A 10 -22.13 -13.36 -28.04
C VAL A 10 -21.61 -11.92 -28.13
N ASP A 11 -22.12 -11.11 -29.06
CA ASP A 11 -21.73 -9.69 -29.18
C ASP A 11 -22.07 -8.88 -27.92
N LEU A 12 -23.26 -9.08 -27.33
CA LEU A 12 -23.66 -8.42 -26.07
C LEU A 12 -22.79 -8.84 -24.87
N VAL A 13 -22.32 -10.09 -24.85
CA VAL A 13 -21.43 -10.58 -23.80
C VAL A 13 -20.02 -10.04 -23.99
N ASP A 14 -19.55 -9.87 -25.23
CA ASP A 14 -18.20 -9.35 -25.52
C ASP A 14 -18.09 -7.86 -25.15
N ASP A 15 -19.06 -7.04 -25.57
CA ASP A 15 -19.12 -5.63 -25.20
C ASP A 15 -19.36 -5.44 -23.69
N GLY A 16 -20.25 -6.25 -23.11
CA GLY A 16 -20.53 -6.22 -21.68
C GLY A 16 -19.34 -6.64 -20.81
N ALA A 17 -18.57 -7.66 -21.23
CA ALA A 17 -17.40 -8.14 -20.51
C ALA A 17 -16.25 -7.12 -20.52
N SER A 18 -16.09 -6.38 -21.62
CA SER A 18 -15.05 -5.34 -21.74
C SER A 18 -15.15 -4.24 -20.66
N LEU A 19 -16.37 -3.94 -20.18
CA LEU A 19 -16.61 -2.96 -19.10
C LEU A 19 -16.13 -3.43 -17.72
N PHE A 20 -15.96 -4.73 -17.52
CA PHE A 20 -15.53 -5.31 -16.25
C PHE A 20 -14.05 -5.70 -16.23
N ILE A 21 -13.41 -5.73 -17.41
CA ILE A 21 -11.99 -5.98 -17.56
C ILE A 21 -11.24 -4.70 -17.22
N LYS A 22 -10.55 -4.68 -16.07
CA LYS A 22 -9.74 -3.53 -15.67
C LYS A 22 -8.29 -3.73 -16.13
N PRO A 23 -7.61 -2.67 -16.61
CA PRO A 23 -6.18 -2.72 -16.78
C PRO A 23 -5.53 -3.02 -15.44
N ALA A 24 -4.70 -4.04 -15.40
CA ALA A 24 -3.97 -4.47 -14.22
C ALA A 24 -2.49 -4.59 -14.55
N MET A 25 -1.65 -4.32 -13.55
CA MET A 25 -0.21 -4.40 -13.67
C MET A 25 0.25 -5.66 -12.95
N ARG A 26 0.75 -6.65 -13.70
CA ARG A 26 1.31 -7.87 -13.14
C ARG A 26 2.82 -7.73 -13.06
N GLU A 27 3.38 -8.05 -11.91
CA GLU A 27 4.83 -8.07 -11.70
C GLU A 27 5.42 -9.41 -12.14
N THR A 28 6.36 -9.38 -13.08
CA THR A 28 7.13 -10.55 -13.53
C THR A 28 8.63 -10.34 -13.31
N ASN A 29 9.43 -11.40 -13.50
CA ASN A 29 10.89 -11.37 -13.35
C ASN A 29 11.36 -10.76 -12.02
N LYS A 30 10.82 -11.26 -10.90
CA LYS A 30 11.20 -10.79 -9.57
C LYS A 30 12.68 -11.07 -9.30
N SER A 31 13.43 -10.02 -9.02
CA SER A 31 14.85 -10.07 -8.65
C SER A 31 15.10 -9.18 -7.44
N ILE A 32 16.19 -9.44 -6.72
CA ILE A 32 16.65 -8.57 -5.63
C ILE A 32 17.62 -7.55 -6.21
N TYR A 33 17.42 -6.28 -5.87
CA TYR A 33 18.33 -5.19 -6.20
C TYR A 33 18.79 -4.51 -4.92
N SER A 34 20.09 -4.39 -4.77
CA SER A 34 20.71 -3.74 -3.61
C SER A 34 21.45 -2.50 -4.08
N THR A 35 21.25 -1.39 -3.40
CA THR A 35 21.93 -0.13 -3.72
C THR A 35 22.26 0.66 -2.48
N ASN A 36 23.28 1.51 -2.58
CA ASN A 36 23.60 2.50 -1.56
C ASN A 36 22.83 3.77 -1.93
N MET A 37 21.84 4.13 -1.13
CA MET A 37 21.13 5.40 -1.27
C MET A 37 22.09 6.54 -0.97
N THR A 38 22.47 7.29 -1.99
CA THR A 38 23.06 8.60 -1.78
C THR A 38 22.00 9.49 -1.13
N VAL A 39 22.30 10.08 0.03
CA VAL A 39 21.46 11.13 0.63
C VAL A 39 21.23 12.16 -0.46
N GLY A 40 19.97 12.35 -0.85
CA GLY A 40 19.64 13.37 -1.83
C GLY A 40 20.04 14.72 -1.24
N SER A 41 21.14 15.29 -1.73
CA SER A 41 21.54 16.68 -1.44
C SER A 41 20.61 17.63 -2.19
N TYR A 42 19.31 17.52 -1.93
CA TYR A 42 18.29 18.42 -2.43
C TYR A 42 17.90 19.30 -1.25
N PHE A 43 18.52 20.48 -1.19
CA PHE A 43 18.31 21.62 -0.27
C PHE A 43 19.33 21.83 0.86
N ASP A 44 19.98 23.00 0.74
CA ASP A 44 20.82 23.79 1.64
C ASP A 44 22.09 23.19 2.28
N ALA A 45 23.21 23.84 1.94
CA ALA A 45 24.57 23.64 2.41
C ALA A 45 24.82 24.03 3.88
N ILE A 46 23.81 23.92 4.75
CA ILE A 46 23.93 24.24 6.17
C ILE A 46 23.52 23.01 6.99
N SER A 47 24.54 22.37 7.55
CA SER A 47 24.53 21.15 8.38
C SER A 47 24.29 19.83 7.64
N THR A 48 25.37 19.07 7.46
CA THR A 48 25.42 17.74 6.84
C THR A 48 24.94 16.60 7.73
N ASP A 49 24.66 16.84 9.02
CA ASP A 49 24.47 15.77 9.99
C ASP A 49 22.99 15.49 10.33
N ASP A 50 22.06 16.30 9.85
CA ASP A 50 20.64 16.25 10.25
C ASP A 50 19.66 16.09 9.07
N GLN A 51 20.17 15.85 7.86
CA GLN A 51 19.30 15.68 6.68
C GLN A 51 18.68 14.27 6.67
N PRO A 52 17.34 14.17 6.65
CA PRO A 52 16.68 12.89 6.49
C PRO A 52 16.93 12.32 5.09
N ILE A 53 17.05 10.99 4.99
CA ILE A 53 17.14 10.31 3.69
C ILE A 53 15.83 10.50 2.90
N VAL A 54 14.70 10.49 3.61
CA VAL A 54 13.37 10.65 3.03
C VAL A 54 12.61 11.79 3.71
N MET A 55 12.20 12.77 2.90
CA MET A 55 11.28 13.82 3.33
C MET A 55 9.91 13.60 2.69
N VAL A 56 8.87 13.57 3.52
CA VAL A 56 7.49 13.43 3.07
C VAL A 56 6.60 14.49 3.68
N THR A 57 5.56 14.83 2.96
CA THR A 57 4.47 15.67 3.42
C THR A 57 3.21 14.84 3.44
N MET A 58 2.42 14.94 4.51
CA MET A 58 1.14 14.25 4.61
C MET A 58 0.05 15.21 5.06
N ILE A 59 -1.19 14.92 4.67
CA ILE A 59 -2.38 15.51 5.25
C ILE A 59 -2.82 14.63 6.42
N GLN A 60 -3.33 15.25 7.48
CA GLN A 60 -3.91 14.52 8.61
C GLN A 60 -4.96 13.49 8.13
N GLY A 61 -4.79 12.23 8.53
CA GLY A 61 -5.63 11.10 8.14
C GLY A 61 -5.06 10.22 7.02
N ASP A 62 -4.00 10.65 6.32
CA ASP A 62 -3.33 9.81 5.33
C ASP A 62 -2.65 8.59 5.96
N ASP A 63 -2.49 7.49 5.20
CA ASP A 63 -1.75 6.33 5.67
C ASP A 63 -0.23 6.58 5.64
N VAL A 64 0.34 6.68 6.84
CA VAL A 64 1.76 6.93 7.09
C VAL A 64 2.64 5.84 6.47
N HIS A 65 2.22 4.58 6.51
CA HIS A 65 2.98 3.47 5.95
C HIS A 65 3.10 3.62 4.43
N ASP A 66 1.98 3.87 3.75
CA ASP A 66 1.95 3.98 2.30
C ASP A 66 2.73 5.20 1.81
N ILE A 67 2.67 6.34 2.52
CA ILE A 67 3.45 7.54 2.18
C ILE A 67 4.95 7.27 2.33
N ILE A 68 5.38 6.61 3.41
CA ILE A 68 6.78 6.24 3.60
C ILE A 68 7.24 5.27 2.51
N MET A 69 6.47 4.21 2.29
CA MET A 69 6.83 3.16 1.33
C MET A 69 6.82 3.67 -0.10
N SER A 70 5.82 4.46 -0.51
CA SER A 70 5.79 5.08 -1.84
C SER A 70 7.00 5.99 -2.08
N SER A 71 7.45 6.69 -1.04
CA SER A 71 8.63 7.56 -1.11
C SER A 71 9.91 6.76 -1.25
N LEU A 72 10.09 5.71 -0.45
CA LEU A 72 11.23 4.78 -0.56
C LEU A 72 11.25 4.04 -1.92
N ASN A 73 10.08 3.69 -2.44
CA ASN A 73 9.90 2.97 -3.70
C ASN A 73 10.07 3.84 -4.94
N ASN A 74 10.25 5.16 -4.77
CA ASN A 74 10.33 6.09 -5.87
C ASN A 74 11.65 5.90 -6.64
N SER A 75 11.58 5.43 -7.89
CA SER A 75 12.75 5.21 -8.74
C SER A 75 13.63 6.45 -8.92
N ASN A 76 13.09 7.66 -8.74
CA ASN A 76 13.84 8.90 -8.89
C ASN A 76 14.89 9.11 -7.78
N ILE A 77 14.70 8.50 -6.61
CA ILE A 77 15.64 8.62 -5.48
C ILE A 77 16.55 7.40 -5.34
N ILE A 78 16.31 6.34 -6.12
CA ILE A 78 17.08 5.09 -6.11
C ILE A 78 18.25 5.23 -7.09
N PRO A 79 19.52 5.24 -6.62
CA PRO A 79 20.66 5.39 -7.50
C PRO A 79 20.78 4.20 -8.45
N GLY A 80 20.97 4.48 -9.74
CA GLY A 80 21.09 3.45 -10.77
C GLY A 80 19.78 2.74 -11.12
N SER A 81 18.62 3.31 -10.78
CA SER A 81 17.33 2.73 -11.11
C SER A 81 17.15 2.57 -12.62
N ILE A 82 16.72 1.38 -13.02
CA ILE A 82 16.36 1.03 -14.40
C ILE A 82 14.95 1.54 -14.68
N LYS A 83 14.82 2.41 -15.69
CA LYS A 83 13.54 2.95 -16.14
C LYS A 83 12.56 1.82 -16.51
N GLY A 84 11.32 1.95 -16.04
CA GLY A 84 10.25 1.01 -16.35
C GLY A 84 10.20 -0.20 -15.42
N LYS A 85 11.11 -0.36 -14.46
CA LYS A 85 10.99 -1.37 -13.40
C LYS A 85 10.28 -0.80 -12.18
N VAL A 86 9.59 -1.67 -11.45
CA VAL A 86 8.96 -1.35 -10.16
C VAL A 86 9.90 -1.78 -9.03
N TYR A 87 10.16 -0.87 -8.10
CA TYR A 87 10.99 -1.10 -6.93
C TYR A 87 10.12 -1.13 -5.67
N ARG A 88 10.30 -2.14 -4.81
CA ARG A 88 9.63 -2.25 -3.52
C ARG A 88 10.65 -2.49 -2.42
N ALA A 89 10.81 -1.54 -1.52
CA ALA A 89 11.70 -1.68 -0.37
C ALA A 89 11.24 -2.89 0.46
N ARG A 90 12.18 -3.78 0.77
CA ARG A 90 11.85 -5.05 1.43
C ARG A 90 11.56 -4.81 2.90
N THR A 91 10.38 -5.23 3.34
CA THR A 91 9.99 -5.22 4.75
C THR A 91 9.96 -6.63 5.32
N LEU A 92 10.21 -6.75 6.61
CA LEU A 92 10.21 -7.98 7.37
C LEU A 92 9.31 -7.81 8.60
N ALA A 93 8.53 -8.84 8.89
CA ALA A 93 7.86 -8.92 10.18
C ALA A 93 8.93 -8.95 11.29
N TYR A 94 8.67 -8.23 12.38
CA TYR A 94 9.56 -8.19 13.54
C TYR A 94 8.84 -8.70 14.78
N GLU A 95 9.63 -9.22 15.72
CA GLU A 95 9.15 -9.55 17.06
C GLU A 95 9.68 -8.49 18.04
N PRO A 96 8.81 -7.78 18.77
CA PRO A 96 9.25 -6.81 19.76
C PRO A 96 9.96 -7.55 20.90
N LEU A 97 11.15 -7.09 21.25
CA LEU A 97 11.90 -7.56 22.42
C LEU A 97 11.45 -6.84 23.69
N CYS A 98 11.01 -5.60 23.57
CA CYS A 98 10.71 -4.72 24.68
C CYS A 98 9.36 -4.03 24.48
N THR A 99 8.55 -4.01 25.53
CA THR A 99 7.24 -3.36 25.56
C THR A 99 7.18 -2.20 26.55
N THR A 100 8.26 -1.95 27.30
CA THR A 100 8.35 -0.91 28.32
C THR A 100 9.59 -0.04 28.13
N VAL A 101 9.39 1.28 28.13
CA VAL A 101 10.48 2.26 28.12
C VAL A 101 10.48 3.03 29.44
N ASN A 102 11.66 3.47 29.88
CA ASN A 102 11.77 4.46 30.96
C ASN A 102 12.44 5.74 30.45
N ILE A 103 12.09 6.87 31.05
CA ILE A 103 12.74 8.15 30.77
C ILE A 103 13.96 8.27 31.67
N ASP A 104 15.16 8.34 31.06
CA ASP A 104 16.46 8.49 31.74
C ASP A 104 16.73 9.95 32.09
N SER A 105 16.43 10.86 31.17
CA SER A 105 16.57 12.31 31.36
C SER A 105 15.63 13.07 30.43
N ILE A 106 15.19 14.23 30.92
CA ILE A 106 14.56 15.28 30.11
C ILE A 106 15.44 16.51 30.34
N PHE A 107 15.80 17.22 29.27
CA PHE A 107 16.54 18.48 29.37
C PHE A 107 18.01 18.37 29.83
N ASN A 108 18.69 17.26 29.55
CA ASN A 108 20.04 16.98 30.06
C ASN A 108 20.17 17.11 31.60
N ILE A 109 19.07 17.04 32.35
CA ILE A 109 19.13 16.94 33.80
C ILE A 109 19.20 15.46 34.10
N PRO A 110 20.34 14.95 34.61
CA PRO A 110 20.43 13.57 35.01
C PRO A 110 19.37 13.37 36.09
N GLN A 111 18.41 12.47 35.84
CA GLN A 111 17.53 12.08 36.93
C GLN A 111 18.38 11.42 38.00
N ARG A 112 18.12 11.72 39.28
CA ARG A 112 18.72 10.91 40.35
C ARG A 112 18.27 9.48 40.12
N SER A 113 19.24 8.57 40.10
CA SER A 113 19.20 7.21 39.54
C SER A 113 18.16 6.25 40.14
N GLU A 114 17.27 6.71 41.01
CA GLU A 114 16.34 5.86 41.77
C GLU A 114 14.86 6.04 41.39
N GLU A 115 14.50 7.06 40.60
CA GLU A 115 13.12 7.22 40.15
C GLU A 115 12.92 6.58 38.78
N VAL A 116 12.60 5.29 38.75
CA VAL A 116 12.18 4.62 37.52
C VAL A 116 10.69 4.92 37.31
N VAL A 117 10.29 5.48 36.16
CA VAL A 117 8.86 5.75 35.84
C VAL A 117 8.11 4.43 35.70
N THR A 118 8.75 3.42 35.13
CA THR A 118 8.14 2.12 34.85
C THR A 118 8.88 1.04 35.64
N LYS A 119 8.15 0.07 36.21
CA LYS A 119 8.80 -1.09 36.85
C LYS A 119 9.52 -1.91 35.76
N ASP A 120 10.81 -2.20 35.98
CA ASP A 120 11.66 -3.04 35.10
C ASP A 120 11.69 -2.65 33.61
N PRO A 121 12.21 -1.45 33.26
CA PRO A 121 12.31 -1.04 31.86
C PRO A 121 13.43 -1.79 31.15
N CYS A 122 13.14 -2.36 29.98
CA CYS A 122 14.15 -2.99 29.12
C CYS A 122 14.89 -1.98 28.23
N THR A 123 14.36 -0.76 28.07
CA THR A 123 14.99 0.32 27.30
C THR A 123 14.89 1.65 28.02
N ARG A 124 15.80 2.57 27.70
CA ARG A 124 15.83 3.91 28.27
C ARG A 124 15.78 4.97 27.19
N LEU A 125 14.98 6.01 27.38
CA LEU A 125 14.85 7.15 26.49
C LEU A 125 15.38 8.41 27.18
N GLU A 126 16.31 9.09 26.53
CA GLU A 126 16.80 10.41 26.92
C GLU A 126 16.27 11.45 25.92
N LEU A 127 15.63 12.50 26.41
CA LEU A 127 15.05 13.57 25.59
C LEU A 127 15.76 14.90 25.89
N ASN A 128 16.62 15.32 24.97
CA ASN A 128 17.42 16.53 25.12
C ASN A 128 16.77 17.67 24.36
N ILE A 129 16.13 18.56 25.12
CA ILE A 129 15.48 19.76 24.62
C ILE A 129 16.44 20.95 24.76
N TYR A 130 16.64 21.69 23.68
CA TYR A 130 17.54 22.84 23.59
C TYR A 130 16.74 24.08 23.17
N GLY A 131 17.06 25.27 23.68
CA GLY A 131 16.33 26.50 23.35
C GLY A 131 17.08 27.79 23.67
N GLY A 132 18.40 27.80 23.48
CA GLY A 132 19.23 28.99 23.72
C GLY A 132 19.43 29.37 25.20
N PHE A 133 18.81 28.67 26.14
CA PHE A 133 18.98 28.88 27.58
C PHE A 133 20.00 27.91 28.21
N LYS A 134 20.51 28.27 29.40
CA LYS A 134 21.31 27.44 30.30
C LYS A 134 20.48 26.99 31.49
N ASN A 135 20.61 25.72 31.84
CA ASN A 135 19.96 25.11 32.99
C ASN A 135 20.67 25.46 34.31
N ARG A 136 19.89 25.59 35.39
CA ARG A 136 20.37 25.48 36.77
C ARG A 136 19.90 24.15 37.37
N GLU A 137 20.32 23.85 38.59
CA GLU A 137 19.76 22.72 39.34
C GLU A 137 18.24 22.83 39.42
N GLY A 138 17.54 21.80 38.95
CA GLY A 138 16.09 21.71 38.94
C GLY A 138 15.57 20.68 39.93
N ALA A 139 14.26 20.68 40.14
CA ALA A 139 13.54 19.66 40.89
C ALA A 139 12.83 18.70 39.92
N ILE A 140 12.86 17.42 40.25
CA ILE A 140 12.07 16.38 39.59
C ILE A 140 11.11 15.84 40.64
N GLU A 141 9.84 15.75 40.29
CA GLU A 141 8.78 15.26 41.16
C GLU A 141 7.95 14.20 40.42
N SER A 142 7.73 13.05 41.07
CA SER A 142 6.79 12.06 40.57
C SER A 142 5.34 12.54 40.79
N ARG A 143 4.55 12.62 39.71
CA ARG A 143 3.13 13.03 39.76
C ARG A 143 2.18 11.85 39.81
N SER A 144 2.56 10.73 39.20
CA SER A 144 1.77 9.49 39.16
C SER A 144 2.68 8.30 38.88
N GLU A 145 2.15 7.08 38.95
CA GLU A 145 2.92 5.85 38.65
C GLU A 145 3.62 5.94 37.29
N ASN A 146 3.02 6.60 36.30
CA ASN A 146 3.56 6.71 34.94
C ASN A 146 3.89 8.16 34.50
N GLY A 147 3.92 9.11 35.44
CA GLY A 147 4.01 10.53 35.13
C GLY A 147 5.02 11.28 35.98
N LYS A 148 5.81 12.14 35.32
CA LYS A 148 6.85 12.96 35.96
C LYS A 148 6.64 14.43 35.65
N LEU A 149 6.91 15.25 36.64
CA LEU A 149 7.03 16.69 36.53
C LEU A 149 8.50 17.09 36.73
N VAL A 150 9.02 17.89 35.82
CA VAL A 150 10.37 18.43 35.87
C VAL A 150 10.26 19.94 35.87
N VAL A 151 10.78 20.59 36.92
CA VAL A 151 10.77 22.06 37.05
C VAL A 151 12.19 22.55 37.21
N VAL A 152 12.62 23.41 36.29
CA VAL A 152 14.01 23.82 36.16
C VAL A 152 14.08 25.34 36.03
N PRO A 153 14.76 26.03 36.95
CA PRO A 153 15.13 27.42 36.72
C PRO A 153 16.11 27.51 35.53
N ILE A 154 15.82 28.40 34.59
CA ILE A 154 16.67 28.61 33.41
C ILE A 154 17.26 30.02 33.41
N THR A 155 18.33 30.20 32.63
CA THR A 155 18.95 31.51 32.41
C THR A 155 19.26 31.70 30.95
N PHE A 156 18.98 32.89 30.43
CA PHE A 156 19.30 33.24 29.06
C PHE A 156 20.67 33.93 29.01
N PRO A 157 21.60 33.48 28.16
CA PRO A 157 22.82 34.22 27.87
C PRO A 157 22.49 35.65 27.44
N ALA A 158 23.31 36.62 27.86
CA ALA A 158 23.23 37.96 27.29
C ALA A 158 23.43 37.86 25.77
N ASN A 159 22.45 38.34 25.00
CA ASN A 159 22.39 38.26 23.52
C ASN A 159 22.00 36.89 22.93
N SER A 160 21.42 35.97 23.71
CA SER A 160 20.78 34.80 23.08
C SER A 160 19.58 35.26 22.26
N THR A 161 19.57 34.97 20.97
CA THR A 161 18.31 34.94 20.22
C THR A 161 17.47 33.81 20.77
N LEU A 162 16.16 34.06 20.89
CA LEU A 162 15.21 33.01 21.22
C LEU A 162 15.08 32.10 20.01
N ASP A 163 15.91 31.06 19.99
CA ASP A 163 15.80 30.00 19.02
C ASP A 163 14.68 29.05 19.45
N GLU A 164 13.91 28.54 18.48
CA GLU A 164 12.89 27.54 18.74
C GLU A 164 13.44 26.33 19.51
N LEU A 165 12.57 25.74 20.34
CA LEU A 165 12.90 24.52 21.06
C LEU A 165 13.27 23.41 20.06
N SER A 166 14.51 22.96 20.13
CA SER A 166 15.04 21.81 19.37
C SER A 166 15.08 20.58 20.24
N LEU A 167 15.04 19.40 19.63
CA LEU A 167 14.97 18.13 20.33
C LEU A 167 15.94 17.12 19.73
N ILE A 168 16.64 16.38 20.60
CA ILE A 168 17.35 15.15 20.23
C ILE A 168 16.92 14.07 21.22
N GLY A 169 16.29 13.01 20.72
CA GLY A 169 15.95 11.83 21.48
C GLY A 169 17.00 10.73 21.31
N TYR A 170 17.40 10.08 22.40
CA TYR A 170 18.32 8.95 22.42
C TYR A 170 17.65 7.73 23.05
N LEU A 171 17.45 6.67 22.27
CA LEU A 171 17.02 5.37 22.75
C LEU A 171 18.27 4.54 23.08
N LYS A 172 18.41 4.12 24.35
CA LYS A 172 19.55 3.37 24.87
C LYS A 172 19.16 1.92 25.19
N PHE A 173 19.99 0.98 24.75
CA PHE A 173 19.90 -0.45 25.05
C PHE A 173 21.29 -1.08 25.07
N ASN A 174 21.63 -1.82 26.14
CA ASN A 174 22.91 -2.53 26.29
C ASN A 174 24.16 -1.70 25.93
N GLY A 175 24.21 -0.44 26.39
CA GLY A 175 25.33 0.48 26.15
C GLY A 175 25.41 1.07 24.74
N SER A 176 24.48 0.71 23.85
CA SER A 176 24.33 1.30 22.53
C SER A 176 23.20 2.32 22.51
N SER A 177 23.25 3.29 21.60
CA SER A 177 22.24 4.35 21.48
C SER A 177 21.80 4.58 20.03
N CYS A 178 20.51 4.78 19.82
CA CYS A 178 19.94 5.26 18.56
C CYS A 178 19.33 6.65 18.76
N SER A 179 19.56 7.57 17.83
CA SER A 179 19.05 8.94 17.95
C SER A 179 18.05 9.31 16.87
N ALA A 180 17.05 10.11 17.24
CA ALA A 180 16.24 10.89 16.30
C ALA A 180 16.25 12.34 16.75
N SER A 181 16.43 13.25 15.80
CA SER A 181 16.59 14.68 16.04
C SER A 181 15.53 15.49 15.31
N GLN A 182 15.18 16.63 15.90
CA GLN A 182 14.28 17.64 15.36
C GLN A 182 14.85 19.01 15.70
N ILE A 183 15.62 19.58 14.78
CA ILE A 183 16.11 20.95 14.91
C ILE A 183 14.96 21.91 14.56
N GLY A 184 14.66 22.82 15.49
CA GLY A 184 13.72 23.91 15.28
C GLY A 184 14.17 24.75 14.08
N ARG A 185 13.29 24.88 13.08
CA ARG A 185 13.51 25.77 11.95
C ARG A 185 12.26 26.61 11.83
N ASN A 186 12.40 27.92 11.99
CA ASN A 186 11.32 28.90 11.80
C ASN A 186 10.74 28.75 10.39
N LYS A 187 9.68 27.96 10.26
CA LYS A 187 8.81 27.95 9.09
C LYS A 187 7.47 28.47 9.58
N LEU A 188 7.34 29.79 9.58
CA LEU A 188 6.11 30.51 9.89
C LEU A 188 4.91 29.74 9.30
N THR A 189 4.08 29.17 10.17
CA THR A 189 2.79 28.64 9.77
C THR A 189 1.90 29.83 9.45
N ASN A 190 1.83 30.20 8.17
CA ASN A 190 0.86 31.18 7.70
C ASN A 190 -0.56 30.69 8.08
N GLY A 191 -1.18 31.32 9.09
CA GLY A 191 -2.61 31.20 9.35
C GLY A 191 -3.08 30.49 10.62
N MET A 192 -2.20 30.04 11.53
CA MET A 192 -2.62 29.51 12.85
C MET A 192 -1.94 30.28 13.99
N GLU A 193 -2.73 31.03 14.77
CA GLU A 193 -2.23 31.79 15.92
C GLU A 193 -1.49 30.86 16.90
N GLY A 194 -0.31 31.23 17.37
CA GLY A 194 0.37 30.48 18.43
C GLY A 194 0.94 29.10 18.07
N LEU A 195 0.82 28.60 16.84
CA LEU A 195 1.74 27.59 16.31
C LEU A 195 2.92 28.29 15.62
N THR A 196 4.14 27.86 15.90
CA THR A 196 5.34 28.46 15.28
C THR A 196 5.84 27.66 14.09
N SER A 197 5.56 26.36 14.09
CA SER A 197 5.90 25.42 13.03
C SER A 197 4.80 24.38 12.87
N ARG A 198 4.73 23.81 11.67
CA ARG A 198 3.87 22.63 11.43
C ARG A 198 4.37 21.47 12.28
N PRO A 199 3.49 20.58 12.76
CA PRO A 199 3.92 19.36 13.39
C PRO A 199 4.78 18.52 12.44
N GLU A 200 5.86 18.00 13.00
CA GLU A 200 6.82 17.19 12.25
C GLU A 200 7.11 15.91 13.00
N THR A 201 7.27 14.81 12.27
CA THR A 201 7.66 13.52 12.82
C THR A 201 8.97 13.09 12.18
N THR A 202 9.99 12.82 12.97
CA THR A 202 11.18 12.12 12.48
C THR A 202 11.16 10.68 12.95
N ALA A 203 11.73 9.79 12.15
CA ALA A 203 11.95 8.42 12.53
C ALA A 203 13.35 8.00 12.10
N ASN A 204 14.00 7.21 12.95
CA ASN A 204 15.30 6.64 12.68
C ASN A 204 15.37 5.19 13.19
N LYS A 205 16.35 4.44 12.66
CA LYS A 205 16.63 3.08 13.05
C LYS A 205 18.11 2.79 13.06
N CYS A 206 18.52 2.05 14.08
CA CYS A 206 19.87 1.59 14.28
C CYS A 206 19.88 0.07 14.43
N VAL A 207 20.82 -0.59 13.75
CA VAL A 207 21.05 -2.03 13.89
C VAL A 207 22.26 -2.23 14.79
N LEU A 208 22.09 -2.99 15.87
CA LEU A 208 23.16 -3.28 16.80
C LEU A 208 24.06 -4.40 16.29
N SER A 209 25.30 -4.44 16.76
CA SER A 209 26.23 -5.56 16.50
C SER A 209 25.69 -6.92 16.95
N SER A 210 24.77 -6.93 17.92
CA SER A 210 24.05 -8.14 18.35
C SER A 210 22.91 -8.55 17.41
N GLY A 211 22.68 -7.81 16.32
CA GLY A 211 21.60 -8.01 15.35
C GLY A 211 20.25 -7.41 15.75
N HIS A 212 20.09 -6.96 17.00
CA HIS A 212 18.88 -6.26 17.47
C HIS A 212 18.68 -4.94 16.73
N ILE A 213 17.42 -4.53 16.62
CA ILE A 213 17.07 -3.29 15.91
C ILE A 213 16.39 -2.34 16.89
N MET A 214 16.90 -1.11 16.97
CA MET A 214 16.29 0.00 17.69
C MET A 214 15.65 0.93 16.66
N ALA A 215 14.35 1.16 16.76
CA ALA A 215 13.66 2.22 16.03
C ALA A 215 13.13 3.27 17.01
N ILE A 216 13.33 4.53 16.69
CA ILE A 216 12.83 5.67 17.45
C ILE A 216 12.12 6.60 16.48
N SER A 217 10.89 6.97 16.81
CA SER A 217 10.18 8.05 16.15
C SER A 217 9.83 9.14 17.15
N VAL A 218 9.91 10.38 16.71
CA VAL A 218 9.61 11.54 17.53
C VAL A 218 8.78 12.55 16.73
N SER A 219 7.55 12.78 17.18
CA SER A 219 6.67 13.83 16.69
C SER A 219 6.76 15.05 17.58
N VAL A 220 6.92 16.23 16.97
CA VAL A 220 7.10 17.51 17.66
C VAL A 220 6.09 18.52 17.15
N THR A 221 5.49 19.27 18.06
CA THR A 221 4.68 20.46 17.77
C THR A 221 5.14 21.61 18.63
N ARG A 222 5.41 22.77 18.01
CA ARG A 222 5.93 23.96 18.70
C ARG A 222 4.88 25.05 18.75
N MET A 223 4.74 25.63 19.93
CA MET A 223 3.68 26.57 20.24
C MET A 223 4.24 27.78 20.98
N ILE A 224 3.69 28.95 20.71
CA ILE A 224 3.86 30.17 21.50
C ILE A 224 2.48 30.67 21.91
N TYR A 225 2.19 30.64 23.19
CA TYR A 225 0.92 31.09 23.73
C TYR A 225 1.13 32.14 24.80
N GLU A 226 0.19 33.08 24.93
CA GLU A 226 0.06 33.82 26.17
C GLU A 226 -0.48 32.89 27.26
N ALA A 227 0.07 32.96 28.47
CA ALA A 227 -0.33 32.13 29.60
C ALA A 227 -1.86 32.13 29.85
N SER A 228 -2.51 33.29 29.67
CA SER A 228 -3.96 33.48 29.84
C SER A 228 -4.80 32.69 28.83
N TYR A 229 -4.28 32.47 27.61
CA TYR A 229 -4.99 31.80 26.51
C TYR A 229 -4.54 30.36 26.26
N PHE A 230 -3.54 29.87 27.01
CA PHE A 230 -2.91 28.57 26.83
C PHE A 230 -3.91 27.42 26.58
N ARG A 231 -4.85 27.20 27.50
CA ARG A 231 -5.79 26.07 27.42
C ARG A 231 -6.73 26.18 26.23
N ARG A 232 -7.23 27.39 25.94
CA ARG A 232 -8.17 27.63 24.83
C ARG A 232 -7.50 27.35 23.49
N LEU A 233 -6.30 27.89 23.28
CA LEU A 233 -5.55 27.73 22.03
C LEU A 233 -5.07 26.29 21.84
N ALA A 234 -4.58 25.64 22.90
CA ALA A 234 -4.19 24.22 22.84
C ALA A 234 -5.40 23.33 22.47
N LEU A 235 -6.58 23.60 23.04
CA LEU A 235 -7.79 22.84 22.72
C LEU A 235 -8.22 23.06 21.26
N SER A 236 -8.30 24.31 20.80
CA SER A 236 -8.77 24.62 19.45
C SER A 236 -7.81 24.17 18.36
N GLN A 237 -6.50 24.18 18.62
CA GLN A 237 -5.49 23.91 17.58
C GLN A 237 -5.00 22.49 17.56
N LEU A 238 -4.97 21.83 18.71
CA LEU A 238 -4.40 20.49 18.87
C LEU A 238 -5.44 19.45 19.33
N GLY A 239 -6.69 19.86 19.59
CA GLY A 239 -7.68 18.98 20.23
C GLY A 239 -7.19 18.50 21.59
N ALA A 240 -6.36 19.30 22.28
CA ALA A 240 -5.63 18.89 23.46
C ALA A 240 -6.57 18.63 24.64
N THR A 241 -7.04 17.40 24.78
CA THR A 241 -7.90 16.95 25.89
C THR A 241 -7.15 16.15 26.94
N ASP A 242 -5.84 15.96 26.76
CA ASP A 242 -5.05 15.15 27.69
C ASP A 242 -4.67 15.89 28.98
N SER A 243 -4.33 15.08 29.98
CA SER A 243 -3.99 15.54 31.33
C SER A 243 -2.72 16.39 31.39
N LEU A 244 -1.81 16.31 30.42
CA LEU A 244 -0.56 17.08 30.43
C LEU A 244 -0.86 18.58 30.29
N PHE A 245 -1.79 18.94 29.41
CA PHE A 245 -2.18 20.34 29.22
C PHE A 245 -2.95 20.88 30.43
N ASP A 246 -3.80 20.07 31.06
CA ASP A 246 -4.53 20.46 32.27
C ASP A 246 -3.59 20.68 33.45
N ASN A 247 -2.65 19.76 33.67
CA ASN A 247 -1.68 19.85 34.75
C ASN A 247 -0.74 21.05 34.57
N LEU A 248 -0.30 21.32 33.33
CA LEU A 248 0.50 22.51 33.05
C LEU A 248 -0.30 23.79 33.28
N LYS A 249 -1.59 23.82 32.91
CA LYS A 249 -2.47 24.97 33.18
C LYS A 249 -2.55 25.27 34.68
N VAL A 250 -2.65 24.25 35.53
CA VAL A 250 -2.62 24.41 36.98
C VAL A 250 -1.30 25.01 37.46
N LEU A 251 -0.16 24.62 36.88
CA LEU A 251 1.15 25.18 37.22
C LEU A 251 1.30 26.64 36.80
N ILE A 252 0.72 27.00 35.65
CA ILE A 252 0.64 28.39 35.17
C ILE A 252 -0.20 29.21 36.16
N ASP A 253 -1.38 28.73 36.52
CA ASP A 253 -2.32 29.44 37.41
C ASP A 253 -1.79 29.60 38.83
N ASN A 254 -1.06 28.60 39.33
CA ASN A 254 -0.44 28.64 40.66
C ASN A 254 0.83 29.52 40.72
N GLY A 255 1.22 30.16 39.61
CA GLY A 255 2.41 31.02 39.55
C GLY A 255 3.74 30.25 39.67
N THR A 256 3.73 28.95 39.35
CA THR A 256 4.96 28.13 39.32
C THR A 256 5.85 28.53 38.14
N PHE A 257 5.24 29.02 37.05
CA PHE A 257 5.93 29.74 35.98
C PHE A 257 6.37 31.12 36.45
N LYS A 258 7.51 31.19 37.14
CA LYS A 258 8.22 32.44 37.39
C LYS A 258 9.01 32.85 36.15
N ASN A 259 9.41 34.11 36.04
CA ASN A 259 10.32 34.57 34.97
C ASN A 259 11.53 33.64 34.85
N ALA A 260 11.79 33.15 33.64
CA ALA A 260 12.87 32.20 33.33
C ALA A 260 12.75 30.84 34.07
N THR A 261 11.57 30.22 33.98
CA THR A 261 11.36 28.84 34.45
C THR A 261 11.03 27.94 33.26
N PHE A 262 11.66 26.78 33.19
CA PHE A 262 11.31 25.67 32.30
C PHE A 262 10.55 24.62 33.10
N VAL A 263 9.42 24.17 32.55
CA VAL A 263 8.59 23.12 33.13
C VAL A 263 8.36 22.08 32.05
N ALA A 264 8.61 20.82 32.36
CA ALA A 264 8.26 19.70 31.51
C ALA A 264 7.43 18.70 32.28
N GLU A 265 6.31 18.30 31.68
CA GLU A 265 5.51 17.20 32.17
C GLU A 265 5.60 16.05 31.18
N ALA A 266 5.90 14.87 31.69
CA ALA A 266 6.09 13.68 30.89
C ALA A 266 5.20 12.55 31.39
N ARG A 267 4.70 11.75 30.45
CA ARG A 267 3.92 10.55 30.71
C ARG A 267 4.44 9.41 29.84
N VAL A 268 4.61 8.26 30.46
CA VAL A 268 5.03 7.03 29.78
C VAL A 268 3.83 6.10 29.64
N ASN A 269 3.64 5.53 28.46
CA ASN A 269 2.62 4.51 28.21
C ASN A 269 3.21 3.40 27.33
N GLY A 270 3.61 2.28 27.95
CA GLY A 270 4.30 1.18 27.27
C GLY A 270 5.63 1.63 26.67
N THR A 271 5.70 1.72 25.34
CA THR A 271 6.88 2.19 24.58
C THR A 271 6.75 3.62 24.06
N SER A 272 5.61 4.27 24.33
CA SER A 272 5.35 5.66 23.95
C SER A 272 5.56 6.62 25.13
N VAL A 273 6.13 7.79 24.84
CA VAL A 273 6.39 8.84 25.82
C VAL A 273 5.82 10.15 25.28
N ASP A 274 4.87 10.73 26.01
CA ASP A 274 4.37 12.07 25.76
C ASP A 274 5.10 13.05 26.69
N VAL A 275 5.57 14.17 26.15
CA VAL A 275 6.16 15.27 26.93
C VAL A 275 5.57 16.59 26.47
N LEU A 276 5.07 17.38 27.41
CA LEU A 276 4.74 18.78 27.20
C LEU A 276 5.74 19.63 28.00
N ALA A 277 6.59 20.35 27.30
CA ALA A 277 7.60 21.21 27.91
C ALA A 277 7.38 22.65 27.50
N CYS A 278 7.42 23.57 28.46
CA CYS A 278 7.23 24.99 28.24
C CYS A 278 8.24 25.80 29.04
N HIS A 279 8.60 26.96 28.52
CA HIS A 279 9.37 27.95 29.27
C HIS A 279 8.77 29.33 29.11
N SER A 280 8.91 30.12 30.16
CA SER A 280 8.61 31.55 30.13
C SER A 280 9.85 32.34 29.73
N ILE A 281 9.64 33.34 28.88
CA ILE A 281 10.68 34.33 28.59
C ILE A 281 10.50 35.49 29.57
N PRO A 282 11.57 35.96 30.22
CA PRO A 282 11.51 37.20 30.97
C PRO A 282 11.29 38.34 29.98
N ASP A 283 10.06 38.87 29.96
CA ASP A 283 9.75 40.11 29.26
C ASP A 283 9.36 41.18 30.31
N ASN A 284 9.71 42.43 30.05
CA ASN A 284 9.37 43.58 30.91
C ASN A 284 7.91 44.03 30.72
N THR A 285 7.11 43.20 30.06
CA THR A 285 5.73 43.46 29.71
C THR A 285 4.78 42.81 30.71
N SER A 286 3.52 43.24 30.73
CA SER A 286 2.48 42.66 31.58
C SER A 286 2.01 41.27 31.13
N TYR A 287 2.49 40.78 29.98
CA TYR A 287 2.12 39.48 29.41
C TYR A 287 3.24 38.45 29.63
N LEU A 288 2.87 37.20 29.90
CA LEU A 288 3.81 36.09 30.06
C LEU A 288 3.75 35.19 28.82
N PRO A 289 4.67 35.35 27.85
CA PRO A 289 4.71 34.46 26.69
C PRO A 289 5.28 33.10 27.11
N LEU A 290 4.56 32.04 26.77
CA LEU A 290 4.94 30.65 27.01
C LEU A 290 5.36 30.03 25.69
N HIS A 291 6.63 29.62 25.63
CA HIS A 291 7.19 28.88 24.50
C HIS A 291 7.15 27.39 24.85
N CYS A 292 6.31 26.66 24.13
CA CYS A 292 5.96 25.28 24.42
C CYS A 292 6.35 24.35 23.27
N ILE A 293 6.70 23.13 23.64
CA ILE A 293 6.94 22.01 22.74
C ILE A 293 6.17 20.80 23.27
N TYR A 294 5.28 20.27 22.43
CA TYR A 294 4.68 18.97 22.64
C TYR A 294 5.50 17.93 21.86
N ILE A 295 5.83 16.84 22.53
CA ILE A 295 6.67 15.76 22.01
C ILE A 295 5.92 14.46 22.23
N ASN A 296 5.77 13.65 21.18
CA ASN A 296 5.45 12.25 21.32
C ASN A 296 6.62 11.44 20.77
N ALA A 297 7.23 10.61 21.61
CA ALA A 297 8.27 9.68 21.20
C ALA A 297 7.71 8.26 21.24
N ASN A 298 7.94 7.49 20.19
CA ASN A 298 7.65 6.06 20.15
C ASN A 298 8.94 5.28 19.91
N THR A 299 9.11 4.22 20.70
CA THR A 299 10.32 3.40 20.68
C THR A 299 9.95 1.95 20.37
N ILE A 300 10.73 1.29 19.53
CA ILE A 300 10.56 -0.12 19.22
C ILE A 300 11.93 -0.77 19.28
N LEU A 301 12.08 -1.77 20.14
CA LEU A 301 13.25 -2.64 20.16
C LEU A 301 12.81 -4.02 19.70
N THR A 302 13.49 -4.56 18.70
CA THR A 302 13.17 -5.88 18.13
C THR A 302 14.28 -6.89 18.34
N LYS A 303 13.91 -8.16 18.35
CA LYS A 303 14.86 -9.26 18.31
C LYS A 303 15.63 -9.28 16.97
N PRO A 304 16.82 -9.90 16.93
CA PRO A 304 17.56 -10.07 15.69
C PRO A 304 16.72 -10.79 14.64
N GLN A 305 16.70 -10.25 13.43
CA GLN A 305 16.07 -10.88 12.28
C GLN A 305 17.08 -11.72 11.52
N ALA A 306 16.57 -12.68 10.73
CA ALA A 306 17.43 -13.46 9.84
C ALA A 306 17.96 -12.57 8.70
N LEU A 307 19.30 -12.47 8.60
CA LEU A 307 19.98 -11.76 7.52
C LEU A 307 19.81 -12.51 6.20
N TYR A 308 19.54 -11.78 5.12
CA TYR A 308 19.72 -12.35 3.78
C TYR A 308 21.22 -12.47 3.47
N PRO A 309 21.65 -13.47 2.67
CA PRO A 309 23.05 -13.64 2.31
C PRO A 309 23.67 -12.42 1.61
N SER A 310 22.86 -11.67 0.87
CA SER A 310 23.25 -10.41 0.21
C SER A 310 23.59 -9.30 1.21
N SER A 311 22.92 -9.27 2.36
CA SER A 311 23.09 -8.23 3.39
C SER A 311 24.24 -8.54 4.35
N MET A 312 24.64 -9.82 4.49
CA MET A 312 25.73 -10.26 5.40
C MET A 312 27.10 -9.66 5.07
N ALA A 313 27.37 -9.35 3.79
CA ALA A 313 28.64 -8.72 3.38
C ALA A 313 28.78 -7.31 3.96
N PHE A 314 27.67 -6.55 3.99
CA PHE A 314 27.63 -5.19 4.51
C PHE A 314 27.62 -5.13 6.03
N THR A 315 27.00 -6.11 6.71
CA THR A 315 26.97 -6.16 8.19
C THR A 315 28.37 -6.24 8.79
N LYS A 316 29.31 -6.96 8.14
CA LYS A 316 30.71 -7.04 8.59
C LYS A 316 31.48 -5.73 8.48
N GLU A 317 31.16 -4.89 7.49
CA GLU A 317 31.73 -3.54 7.38
C GLU A 317 31.12 -2.58 8.41
N VAL A 318 29.82 -2.75 8.71
CA VAL A 318 29.11 -1.96 9.73
C VAL A 318 29.60 -2.26 11.15
N GLU A 319 29.94 -3.50 11.48
CA GLU A 319 30.51 -3.86 12.80
C GLU A 319 31.83 -3.13 13.11
N ALA A 320 32.58 -2.68 12.09
CA ALA A 320 33.78 -1.87 12.26
C ALA A 320 33.46 -0.39 12.58
N SER A 321 32.25 0.07 12.25
CA SER A 321 31.75 1.44 12.42
C SER A 321 31.03 1.58 13.78
N LYS A 322 31.76 2.03 14.81
CA LYS A 322 31.20 2.32 16.15
C LYS A 322 30.34 3.59 16.24
N HIS A 323 29.92 4.18 15.14
CA HIS A 323 29.30 5.51 15.17
C HIS A 323 27.77 5.43 15.22
N SER A 324 27.19 6.11 16.21
CA SER A 324 25.76 6.40 16.26
C SER A 324 25.41 7.29 15.07
N SER A 325 24.71 6.75 14.08
CA SER A 325 24.17 7.56 12.99
C SER A 325 23.22 8.61 13.57
N ARG A 326 23.63 9.88 13.49
CA ARG A 326 22.80 11.04 13.87
C ARG A 326 21.81 11.43 12.78
N SER A 327 21.89 10.83 11.59
CA SER A 327 20.98 11.16 10.50
C SER A 327 19.61 10.55 10.75
N ASN A 328 18.57 11.36 10.58
CA ASN A 328 17.20 10.86 10.56
C ASN A 328 17.00 10.00 9.31
N LEU A 329 16.22 8.92 9.39
CA LEU A 329 15.85 8.17 8.19
C LEU A 329 14.72 8.89 7.45
N ILE A 330 13.67 9.24 8.20
CA ILE A 330 12.44 9.82 7.67
C ILE A 330 12.14 11.13 8.40
N ARG A 331 11.66 12.12 7.65
CA ARG A 331 10.98 13.30 8.18
C ARG A 331 9.63 13.47 7.50
N ILE A 332 8.57 13.54 8.30
CA ILE A 332 7.19 13.75 7.88
C ILE A 332 6.76 15.13 8.34
N THR A 333 6.36 15.99 7.41
CA THR A 333 5.72 17.27 7.73
C THR A 333 4.21 17.13 7.61
N GLN A 334 3.47 17.47 8.66
CA GLN A 334 2.03 17.28 8.70
C GLN A 334 1.27 18.57 8.35
N PHE A 335 0.30 18.44 7.45
CA PHE A 335 -0.64 19.49 7.11
C PHE A 335 -1.96 19.28 7.86
N PRO A 336 -2.58 20.37 8.35
CA PRO A 336 -3.79 20.27 9.14
C PRO A 336 -4.94 19.77 8.26
N SER A 337 -5.90 19.10 8.89
CA SER A 337 -7.21 18.93 8.28
C SER A 337 -7.98 20.26 8.30
N TRP A 338 -8.76 20.51 7.25
CA TRP A 338 -9.62 21.70 7.19
C TRP A 338 -10.99 21.36 7.78
N THR A 339 -11.34 22.04 8.87
CA THR A 339 -12.66 21.96 9.50
C THR A 339 -13.44 23.25 9.28
N ILE A 340 -14.72 23.27 9.66
CA ILE A 340 -15.57 24.47 9.61
C ILE A 340 -15.00 25.60 10.49
N GLU A 341 -14.30 25.25 11.57
CA GLU A 341 -13.66 26.18 12.52
C GLU A 341 -12.27 26.63 12.06
N GLY A 342 -11.77 26.08 10.94
CA GLY A 342 -10.46 26.37 10.38
C GLY A 342 -9.51 25.17 10.37
N PRO A 343 -8.23 25.39 10.04
CA PRO A 343 -7.21 24.34 10.12
C PRO A 343 -7.00 23.94 11.58
N SER A 344 -7.01 22.64 11.86
CA SER A 344 -6.71 22.10 13.19
C SER A 344 -5.83 20.86 13.07
N TYR A 345 -5.08 20.58 14.13
CA TYR A 345 -4.35 19.34 14.32
C TYR A 345 -4.97 18.57 15.49
N ASN A 346 -4.70 17.27 15.54
CA ASN A 346 -5.11 16.42 16.66
C ASN A 346 -3.88 15.73 17.25
N ILE A 347 -3.68 15.87 18.56
CA ILE A 347 -2.60 15.17 19.27
C ILE A 347 -2.68 13.65 19.10
N THR A 348 -3.90 13.10 19.03
CA THR A 348 -4.09 11.67 18.80
C THR A 348 -3.47 11.23 17.47
N ASP A 349 -3.62 12.05 16.44
CA ASP A 349 -3.07 11.76 15.12
C ASP A 349 -1.55 11.94 15.12
N LEU A 350 -1.01 12.89 15.88
CA LEU A 350 0.44 12.99 16.10
C LEU A 350 1.02 11.71 16.71
N ARG A 351 0.32 11.13 17.69
CA ARG A 351 0.71 9.85 18.32
C ARG A 351 0.64 8.69 17.32
N ASP A 352 -0.44 8.62 16.53
CA ASP A 352 -0.59 7.58 15.50
C ASP A 352 0.52 7.70 14.44
N VAL A 353 0.82 8.92 13.98
CA VAL A 353 1.89 9.15 13.01
C VAL A 353 3.25 8.74 13.54
N SER A 354 3.59 9.11 14.79
CA SER A 354 4.83 8.66 15.42
C SER A 354 4.90 7.13 15.49
N SER A 355 3.81 6.50 15.94
CA SER A 355 3.73 5.05 16.09
C SER A 355 3.90 4.31 14.77
N ARG A 356 3.16 4.71 13.74
CA ARG A 356 3.23 4.08 12.41
C ARG A 356 4.53 4.35 11.69
N ALA A 357 5.13 5.52 11.88
CA ALA A 357 6.45 5.83 11.35
C ALA A 357 7.52 4.93 12.00
N GLY A 358 7.49 4.79 13.34
CA GLY A 358 8.35 3.87 14.07
C GLY A 358 8.18 2.42 13.61
N ASP A 359 6.94 1.94 13.50
CA ASP A 359 6.62 0.59 13.04
C ASP A 359 7.10 0.33 11.60
N THR A 360 6.84 1.26 10.69
CA THR A 360 7.26 1.15 9.29
C THR A 360 8.78 1.08 9.18
N VAL A 361 9.48 1.92 9.93
CA VAL A 361 10.94 1.93 9.95
C VAL A 361 11.46 0.63 10.58
N ALA A 362 10.88 0.13 11.67
CA ALA A 362 11.25 -1.15 12.27
C ALA A 362 11.06 -2.33 11.29
N LYS A 363 9.98 -2.31 10.50
CA LYS A 363 9.71 -3.30 9.44
C LYS A 363 10.74 -3.30 8.33
N LEU A 364 11.46 -2.21 8.06
CA LEU A 364 12.58 -2.25 7.11
C LEU A 364 13.69 -3.21 7.56
N GLY A 365 13.74 -3.56 8.84
CA GLY A 365 14.56 -4.66 9.32
C GLY A 365 16.05 -4.44 9.09
N GLN A 366 16.78 -5.51 8.81
CA GLN A 366 18.19 -5.44 8.40
C GLN A 366 18.38 -5.19 6.89
N ASN A 367 17.29 -5.13 6.12
CA ASN A 367 17.32 -4.82 4.68
C ASN A 367 17.62 -3.35 4.40
N PHE A 368 17.65 -2.53 5.45
CA PHE A 368 17.96 -1.10 5.41
C PHE A 368 19.03 -0.79 6.46
N LEU A 369 20.16 -0.19 6.09
CA LEU A 369 21.22 0.20 7.03
C LEU A 369 21.52 1.70 6.86
N VAL A 370 21.17 2.51 7.86
CA VAL A 370 21.29 3.99 7.89
C VAL A 370 22.70 4.43 8.33
N ASP A 371 23.73 3.63 8.06
CA ASP A 371 25.12 3.95 8.42
C ASP A 371 25.86 4.58 7.24
N GLN A 372 27.20 4.70 7.29
CA GLN A 372 28.05 5.39 6.29
C GLN A 372 27.76 5.07 4.80
N TYR A 373 27.03 3.98 4.52
CA TYR A 373 26.73 3.52 3.16
C TYR A 373 25.22 3.49 2.80
N ASN A 374 24.30 3.92 3.70
CA ASN A 374 22.85 4.02 3.45
C ASN A 374 22.31 2.90 2.54
N TYR A 375 22.45 1.66 2.98
CA TYR A 375 22.15 0.49 2.16
C TYR A 375 20.67 0.16 2.21
N ILE A 376 20.07 -0.20 1.07
CA ILE A 376 18.70 -0.68 0.99
C ILE A 376 18.56 -1.81 -0.04
N GLU A 377 17.81 -2.85 0.34
CA GLU A 377 17.37 -3.91 -0.59
C GLU A 377 15.95 -3.65 -1.10
N TYR A 378 15.79 -3.82 -2.40
CA TYR A 378 14.52 -3.74 -3.12
C TYR A 378 14.17 -5.08 -3.77
N ASP A 379 12.90 -5.46 -3.68
CA ASP A 379 12.29 -6.37 -4.63
C ASP A 379 12.03 -5.58 -5.91
N VAL A 380 12.59 -6.05 -7.02
CA VAL A 380 12.46 -5.43 -8.34
C VAL A 380 11.70 -6.35 -9.26
N ALA A 381 10.73 -5.79 -9.96
CA ALA A 381 9.93 -6.52 -10.93
C ALA A 381 9.76 -5.73 -12.22
N ASP A 382 9.60 -6.48 -13.31
CA ASP A 382 9.18 -5.94 -14.59
C ASP A 382 7.65 -5.84 -14.59
N PRO A 383 7.08 -4.65 -14.78
CA PRO A 383 5.64 -4.52 -14.91
C PRO A 383 5.20 -5.01 -16.28
N GLN A 384 4.32 -6.00 -16.29
CA GLN A 384 3.57 -6.40 -17.47
C GLN A 384 2.16 -5.84 -17.38
N GLN A 385 1.78 -5.04 -18.37
CA GLN A 385 0.39 -4.63 -18.53
C GLN A 385 -0.42 -5.87 -18.93
N GLY A 386 -1.45 -6.12 -18.16
CA GLY A 386 -2.42 -7.17 -18.40
C GLY A 386 -3.82 -6.68 -18.10
N PHE A 387 -4.75 -7.61 -18.22
CA PHE A 387 -6.16 -7.39 -17.95
C PHE A 387 -6.55 -8.29 -16.77
N GLU A 388 -7.04 -7.71 -15.69
CA GLU A 388 -7.58 -8.47 -14.58
C GLU A 388 -9.05 -8.75 -14.87
N VAL A 389 -9.33 -10.02 -15.17
CA VAL A 389 -10.69 -10.52 -15.38
C VAL A 389 -11.25 -10.91 -14.01
N PRO A 390 -12.36 -10.31 -13.55
CA PRO A 390 -12.96 -10.66 -12.27
C PRO A 390 -13.31 -12.15 -12.21
N THR A 391 -12.97 -12.83 -11.10
CA THR A 391 -13.18 -14.28 -10.98
C THR A 391 -14.64 -14.68 -11.16
N TRP A 392 -15.59 -13.84 -10.73
CA TRP A 392 -17.02 -14.08 -10.90
C TRP A 392 -17.43 -14.11 -12.38
N LEU A 393 -16.79 -13.30 -13.23
CA LEU A 393 -17.06 -13.23 -14.68
C LEU A 393 -16.63 -14.55 -15.34
N VAL A 394 -15.45 -15.06 -14.95
CA VAL A 394 -14.95 -16.36 -15.41
C VAL A 394 -15.88 -17.49 -14.98
N VAL A 395 -16.33 -17.48 -13.72
CA VAL A 395 -17.28 -18.48 -13.21
C VAL A 395 -18.61 -18.42 -13.96
N ALA A 396 -19.14 -17.23 -14.22
CA ALA A 396 -20.38 -17.05 -14.98
C ALA A 396 -20.27 -17.60 -16.42
N MET A 397 -19.16 -17.34 -17.11
CA MET A 397 -18.91 -17.89 -18.45
C MET A 397 -18.84 -19.42 -18.44
N VAL A 398 -18.17 -20.03 -17.45
CA VAL A 398 -18.11 -21.50 -17.31
C VAL A 398 -19.50 -22.08 -17.09
N MET A 399 -20.31 -21.47 -16.22
CA MET A 399 -21.69 -21.89 -15.98
C MET A 399 -22.57 -21.79 -17.23
N ALA A 400 -22.42 -20.72 -18.01
CA ALA A 400 -23.12 -20.55 -19.28
C ALA A 400 -22.71 -21.61 -20.31
N MET A 401 -21.42 -21.93 -20.44
CA MET A 401 -20.94 -23.00 -21.31
C MET A 401 -21.51 -24.37 -20.91
N VAL A 402 -21.56 -24.68 -19.61
CA VAL A 402 -22.17 -25.92 -19.10
C VAL A 402 -23.67 -25.96 -19.38
N ALA A 403 -24.39 -24.85 -19.18
CA ALA A 403 -25.81 -24.75 -19.50
C ALA A 403 -26.08 -24.94 -21.01
N CYS A 404 -25.26 -24.35 -21.87
CA CYS A 404 -25.35 -24.55 -23.32
C CYS A 404 -25.01 -26.00 -23.73
N ALA A 405 -23.97 -26.60 -23.16
CA ALA A 405 -23.57 -27.97 -23.45
C ALA A 405 -24.64 -28.99 -22.96
N THR A 406 -25.24 -28.75 -21.79
CA THR A 406 -26.34 -29.58 -21.28
C THR A 406 -27.60 -29.40 -22.12
N PHE A 407 -27.95 -28.18 -22.51
CA PHE A 407 -29.08 -27.94 -23.42
C PHE A 407 -28.85 -28.59 -24.79
N TRP A 408 -27.63 -28.53 -25.32
CA TRP A 408 -27.22 -29.20 -26.56
C TRP A 408 -27.31 -30.72 -26.44
N GLY A 409 -26.80 -31.29 -25.35
CA GLY A 409 -26.89 -32.72 -25.06
C GLY A 409 -28.34 -33.20 -24.91
N LEU A 410 -29.18 -32.42 -24.22
CA LEU A 410 -30.61 -32.69 -24.08
C LEU A 410 -31.35 -32.58 -25.41
N THR A 411 -31.03 -31.58 -26.24
CA THR A 411 -31.64 -31.44 -27.56
C THR A 411 -31.24 -32.60 -28.46
N LEU A 412 -29.97 -33.03 -28.48
CA LEU A 412 -29.57 -34.26 -29.16
C LEU A 412 -30.36 -35.46 -28.64
N TYR A 413 -30.39 -35.68 -27.33
CA TYR A 413 -31.06 -36.84 -26.75
C TYR A 413 -32.58 -36.89 -27.05
N PHE A 414 -33.29 -35.77 -26.90
CA PHE A 414 -34.74 -35.70 -27.09
C PHE A 414 -35.17 -35.54 -28.56
N LEU A 415 -34.35 -34.92 -29.42
CA LEU A 415 -34.68 -34.77 -30.84
C LEU A 415 -34.27 -35.98 -31.66
N ASP A 416 -33.23 -36.74 -31.28
CA ASP A 416 -32.78 -37.87 -32.08
C ASP A 416 -33.83 -38.99 -32.10
N GLU A 417 -34.58 -39.27 -31.03
CA GLU A 417 -35.67 -40.26 -31.06
C GLU A 417 -36.87 -39.86 -31.93
N ARG A 418 -37.18 -38.55 -32.08
CA ARG A 418 -38.30 -38.08 -32.92
C ARG A 418 -37.90 -37.78 -34.37
N PHE A 419 -36.63 -37.46 -34.63
CA PHE A 419 -36.12 -37.20 -35.99
C PHE A 419 -35.49 -38.42 -36.66
N THR A 420 -35.12 -39.48 -35.93
CA THR A 420 -34.68 -40.75 -36.53
C THR A 420 -35.79 -41.49 -37.27
N SER A 421 -37.06 -41.26 -36.91
CA SER A 421 -38.23 -41.85 -37.57
C SER A 421 -38.95 -40.91 -38.56
N SER A 422 -38.41 -39.71 -38.78
CA SER A 422 -39.02 -38.71 -39.67
C SER A 422 -38.73 -39.05 -41.14
N LEU A 423 -39.77 -39.06 -41.96
CA LEU A 423 -39.71 -39.28 -43.42
C LEU A 423 -38.66 -38.38 -44.10
N TYR A 424 -38.40 -37.19 -43.54
CA TYR A 424 -37.38 -36.25 -44.02
C TYR A 424 -35.95 -36.81 -43.94
N LYS A 425 -35.61 -37.60 -42.91
CA LYS A 425 -34.27 -38.20 -42.75
C LYS A 425 -34.06 -39.35 -43.74
N LEU A 426 -35.09 -40.19 -43.95
CA LEU A 426 -35.09 -41.26 -44.95
C LEU A 426 -34.93 -40.69 -46.37
N VAL A 427 -35.72 -39.67 -46.72
CA VAL A 427 -35.61 -38.99 -48.01
C VAL A 427 -34.26 -38.27 -48.17
N ALA A 428 -33.72 -37.65 -47.11
CA ALA A 428 -32.41 -36.99 -47.18
C ALA A 428 -31.25 -37.99 -47.32
N LEU A 429 -31.33 -39.18 -46.71
CA LEU A 429 -30.35 -40.26 -46.88
C LEU A 429 -30.39 -40.86 -48.29
N GLU A 430 -31.58 -41.08 -48.85
CA GLU A 430 -31.75 -41.62 -50.21
C GLU A 430 -31.26 -40.63 -51.29
N ILE A 431 -31.46 -39.33 -51.07
CA ILE A 431 -30.96 -38.26 -51.97
C ILE A 431 -29.46 -38.02 -51.76
N GLY A 432 -28.97 -38.11 -50.52
CA GLY A 432 -27.56 -37.93 -50.18
C GLY A 432 -26.64 -39.01 -50.76
N SER A 433 -27.15 -40.23 -51.00
CA SER A 433 -26.38 -41.27 -51.71
C SER A 433 -26.22 -41.00 -53.21
N HIS A 434 -26.91 -40.00 -53.75
CA HIS A 434 -26.92 -39.66 -55.18
C HIS A 434 -26.39 -38.24 -55.48
N GLY A 435 -25.90 -37.48 -54.48
CA GLY A 435 -25.42 -36.11 -54.69
C GLY A 435 -24.22 -35.74 -53.79
N ASP A 436 -23.23 -35.07 -54.39
CA ASP A 436 -22.02 -34.61 -53.71
C ASP A 436 -22.33 -33.73 -52.48
N CYS A 437 -21.58 -34.01 -51.39
CA CYS A 437 -21.79 -33.59 -49.99
C CYS A 437 -21.83 -32.08 -49.66
N ALA A 438 -22.05 -31.17 -50.61
CA ALA A 438 -21.75 -29.75 -50.42
C ALA A 438 -22.89 -28.76 -50.72
N THR A 439 -24.18 -29.10 -50.52
CA THR A 439 -25.25 -28.08 -50.56
C THR A 439 -26.37 -28.29 -49.52
N PRO A 440 -26.74 -27.26 -48.73
CA PRO A 440 -27.90 -27.33 -47.84
C PRO A 440 -29.20 -27.19 -48.66
N LEU A 441 -29.98 -28.27 -48.73
CA LEU A 441 -31.17 -28.38 -49.57
C LEU A 441 -32.46 -28.00 -48.83
N LEU A 442 -32.88 -26.74 -48.95
CA LEU A 442 -34.29 -26.36 -48.75
C LEU A 442 -35.07 -26.71 -50.03
N LYS A 443 -35.61 -27.94 -50.13
CA LYS A 443 -36.46 -28.35 -51.27
C LYS A 443 -37.95 -28.29 -50.92
N ARG A 444 -38.75 -27.72 -51.82
CA ARG A 444 -40.21 -27.60 -51.70
C ARG A 444 -40.89 -28.93 -52.08
N SER A 445 -41.65 -29.53 -51.17
CA SER A 445 -42.53 -30.66 -51.48
C SER A 445 -43.93 -30.19 -51.88
N LYS A 446 -44.54 -30.80 -52.90
CA LYS A 446 -45.99 -30.71 -53.16
C LYS A 446 -46.66 -31.98 -52.64
N VAL A 447 -47.79 -31.82 -51.97
CA VAL A 447 -48.42 -32.88 -51.15
C VAL A 447 -49.39 -33.74 -51.96
N ASN A 448 -49.72 -33.40 -53.21
CA ASN A 448 -50.59 -34.23 -54.04
C ASN A 448 -50.35 -34.04 -55.55
N PRO A 449 -49.83 -35.04 -56.28
CA PRO A 449 -49.21 -36.27 -55.78
C PRO A 449 -47.90 -35.99 -55.02
N VAL A 450 -47.45 -36.92 -54.17
CA VAL A 450 -46.19 -36.80 -53.42
C VAL A 450 -45.02 -36.98 -54.40
N GLU A 451 -44.51 -35.85 -54.88
CA GLU A 451 -43.37 -35.76 -55.79
C GLU A 451 -42.26 -34.92 -55.16
N ILE A 452 -41.03 -35.41 -55.25
CA ILE A 452 -39.82 -34.67 -54.88
C ILE A 452 -38.96 -34.59 -56.14
N ASP A 453 -38.76 -33.38 -56.66
CA ASP A 453 -38.09 -33.12 -57.95
C ASP A 453 -38.61 -33.97 -59.13
N GLY A 454 -39.93 -34.16 -59.20
CA GLY A 454 -40.58 -34.87 -60.31
C GLY A 454 -40.47 -36.39 -60.26
N VAL A 455 -39.91 -36.95 -59.18
CA VAL A 455 -39.89 -38.40 -58.94
C VAL A 455 -41.08 -38.78 -58.04
N PRO A 456 -42.04 -39.59 -58.52
CA PRO A 456 -43.18 -40.03 -57.72
C PRO A 456 -42.75 -41.13 -56.74
N ILE A 457 -43.09 -40.96 -55.47
CA ILE A 457 -42.83 -41.97 -54.43
C ILE A 457 -44.05 -42.88 -54.33
N VAL A 458 -43.91 -44.15 -54.70
CA VAL A 458 -44.97 -45.17 -54.58
C VAL A 458 -44.64 -46.09 -53.41
N ALA A 459 -45.57 -46.24 -52.46
CA ALA A 459 -45.41 -47.13 -51.33
C ALA A 459 -45.36 -48.60 -51.79
N ILE A 460 -44.30 -49.32 -51.45
CA ILE A 460 -44.15 -50.75 -51.75
C ILE A 460 -44.96 -51.54 -50.71
N GLY A 461 -46.26 -51.71 -50.99
CA GLY A 461 -47.20 -52.48 -50.17
C GLY A 461 -48.11 -53.44 -50.97
N GLU A 462 -48.15 -53.35 -52.30
CA GLU A 462 -49.02 -54.20 -53.16
C GLU A 462 -48.21 -54.99 -54.20
N ARG A 463 -47.14 -55.68 -53.77
CA ARG A 463 -46.38 -56.62 -54.63
C ARG A 463 -46.69 -58.10 -54.37
N HIS A 464 -47.85 -58.39 -53.82
CA HIS A 464 -48.36 -59.76 -53.68
C HIS A 464 -49.84 -59.83 -54.04
N GLU A 465 -50.16 -59.67 -55.33
CA GLU A 465 -51.21 -60.41 -56.02
C GLU A 465 -51.18 -60.02 -57.50
N LEU A 466 -51.51 -60.97 -58.39
CA LEU A 466 -51.54 -60.85 -59.86
C LEU A 466 -50.21 -61.05 -60.60
N ARG A 467 -49.47 -62.09 -60.19
CA ARG A 467 -48.75 -62.93 -61.15
C ARG A 467 -49.69 -64.04 -61.62
N ASP A 468 -50.68 -63.69 -62.45
CA ASP A 468 -51.33 -64.70 -63.30
C ASP A 468 -52.06 -64.04 -64.48
N LYS A 469 -51.96 -64.69 -65.65
CA LYS A 469 -52.48 -64.33 -66.99
C LYS A 469 -51.62 -63.33 -67.77
N SER A 470 -50.60 -63.80 -68.50
CA SER A 470 -50.66 -64.43 -69.83
C SER A 470 -50.95 -63.45 -70.98
N LEU A 471 -50.01 -63.48 -71.94
CA LEU A 471 -50.16 -63.30 -73.39
C LEU A 471 -49.61 -62.01 -74.02
N LEU A 472 -48.80 -62.29 -75.06
CA LEU A 472 -48.52 -61.49 -76.26
C LEU A 472 -47.43 -60.41 -76.18
N SER A 473 -46.19 -60.84 -76.45
CA SER A 473 -45.37 -60.21 -77.49
C SER A 473 -46.05 -60.42 -78.87
N PRO A 474 -45.71 -59.71 -79.98
CA PRO A 474 -44.43 -59.05 -80.27
C PRO A 474 -44.56 -57.77 -81.14
N LEU A 475 -43.44 -57.37 -81.75
CA LEU A 475 -43.26 -56.52 -82.94
C LEU A 475 -42.95 -55.05 -82.62
N GLN A 476 -41.70 -54.67 -82.89
CA GLN A 476 -41.26 -53.94 -84.10
C GLN A 476 -41.16 -52.47 -83.73
N SER A 477 -40.17 -51.69 -84.12
CA SER A 477 -39.13 -51.75 -85.12
C SER A 477 -38.59 -50.32 -85.19
N LEU A 478 -37.41 -50.14 -85.80
CA LEU A 478 -37.06 -48.91 -86.52
C LEU A 478 -36.78 -47.70 -85.61
N GLU A 479 -35.76 -46.87 -85.81
CA GLU A 479 -34.75 -46.78 -86.85
C GLU A 479 -33.91 -45.57 -86.45
N SER A 480 -32.58 -45.68 -86.55
CA SER A 480 -31.69 -44.57 -86.90
C SER A 480 -31.69 -43.33 -85.97
N ALA A 481 -30.72 -42.45 -85.99
CA ALA A 481 -29.48 -42.35 -86.71
C ALA A 481 -28.68 -41.30 -85.93
N ASN A 482 -27.35 -41.44 -86.02
CA ASN A 482 -26.41 -40.34 -86.18
C ASN A 482 -26.38 -39.24 -85.12
N SER A 483 -25.21 -38.77 -84.71
CA SER A 483 -23.85 -39.04 -85.15
C SER A 483 -22.97 -38.18 -84.27
N THR A 484 -21.70 -38.57 -84.20
CA THR A 484 -20.54 -37.66 -84.18
C THR A 484 -20.40 -36.75 -82.96
N SER A 485 -19.25 -36.66 -82.31
CA SER A 485 -17.95 -37.21 -82.62
C SER A 485 -17.05 -36.88 -81.44
N THR A 486 -16.04 -37.74 -81.25
CA THR A 486 -14.63 -37.36 -80.99
C THR A 486 -14.34 -36.50 -79.76
N ASN A 487 -13.36 -36.79 -78.94
CA ASN A 487 -12.31 -37.79 -78.99
C ASN A 487 -11.54 -37.66 -77.68
N LEU A 488 -10.91 -38.79 -77.33
CA LEU A 488 -9.61 -38.94 -76.67
C LEU A 488 -9.37 -38.16 -75.36
N GLU A 489 -9.30 -38.84 -74.22
CA GLU A 489 -8.26 -39.80 -73.77
C GLU A 489 -7.36 -39.15 -72.71
N PRO A 490 -6.72 -39.96 -71.86
CA PRO A 490 -6.77 -39.78 -70.42
C PRO A 490 -5.33 -39.79 -69.83
N LEU A 491 -5.19 -40.37 -68.64
CA LEU A 491 -3.95 -40.81 -67.98
C LEU A 491 -3.16 -39.70 -67.26
N LEU A 492 -3.19 -39.70 -65.92
CA LEU A 492 -2.33 -40.50 -64.99
C LEU A 492 -0.98 -39.81 -64.78
N ARG A 493 -0.72 -39.25 -63.58
CA ARG A 493 -0.08 -39.87 -62.40
C ARG A 493 1.43 -39.57 -62.32
N HIS A 494 1.86 -39.25 -61.10
CA HIS A 494 3.24 -39.14 -60.59
C HIS A 494 4.04 -37.99 -61.22
N THR A 495 4.47 -36.97 -60.48
CA THR A 495 5.09 -36.92 -59.14
C THR A 495 4.58 -35.77 -58.28
#